data_AF-A0AAJ2FXJ9-F1
#
_entry.id   AF-A0AAJ2FXJ9-F1
#
_cell.length_a   1.000
_cell.length_b   1.000
_cell.length_c   1.000
_cell.angle_alpha   90.00
_cell.angle_beta   90.00
_cell.angle_gamma   90.00
#
_symmetry.space_group_name_H-M   'P 1'
#
loop_
_entity.id
_entity.type
_entity.pdbx_description
1 polymer ?
#
loop_
_entity_poly.entity_id
_entity_poly.type
_entity_poly.pdbx_seq_one_letter_code
_entity_poly.pdbx_strand_id
1 'polypeptide(L)' 'MPEKSARAYLRDLPAAELHLLDGGHWLLETNLDEVVPLIRDFLGRTLC' A
#
# COMPACT_ATOMS: atom_id res chain seq x y z
N MET A 1 2.61 -2.68 11.80
CA MET A 1 4.06 -2.30 11.79
C MET A 1 4.16 -0.79 11.99
N PRO A 2 5.28 -0.26 12.52
CA PRO A 2 5.49 1.19 12.61
C PRO A 2 5.60 1.84 11.22
N GLU A 3 5.03 3.04 11.05
CA GLU A 3 5.09 3.82 9.80
C GLU A 3 6.52 3.97 9.24
N LYS A 4 7.49 4.20 10.12
CA LYS A 4 8.90 4.36 9.72
C LYS A 4 9.45 3.12 8.99
N SER A 5 9.02 1.93 9.37
CA SER A 5 9.43 0.69 8.72
C SER A 5 8.88 0.60 7.30
N ALA A 6 7.65 1.05 7.06
CA ALA A 6 7.06 1.08 5.73
C ALA A 6 7.75 2.11 4.81
N ARG A 7 8.08 3.30 5.33
CA ARG A 7 8.82 4.33 4.58
C ARG A 7 10.24 3.91 4.20
N ALA A 8 10.86 2.99 4.94
CA ALA A 8 12.21 2.52 4.65
C ALA A 8 12.33 1.83 3.27
N TYR A 9 11.24 1.22 2.75
CA TYR A 9 11.21 0.63 1.41
C TYR A 9 11.47 1.66 0.30
N LEU A 10 11.10 2.92 0.52
CA LEU A 10 11.31 3.99 -0.46
C LEU A 10 12.78 4.38 -0.64
N ARG A 11 13.69 3.94 0.26
CA ARG A 11 15.12 4.11 0.04
C ARG A 11 15.60 3.31 -1.18
N ASP A 12 15.11 2.08 -1.30
CA ASP A 12 15.55 1.14 -2.33
C ASP A 12 14.66 1.24 -3.59
N LEU A 13 13.38 1.60 -3.41
CA LEU A 13 12.42 1.86 -4.49
C LEU A 13 11.79 3.25 -4.35
N PRO A 14 12.49 4.33 -4.76
CA PRO A 14 12.05 5.71 -4.51
C PRO A 14 10.77 6.10 -5.25
N ALA A 15 10.44 5.41 -6.33
CA ALA A 15 9.20 5.63 -7.09
C ALA A 15 8.05 4.70 -6.68
N ALA A 16 8.25 3.84 -5.66
CA ALA A 16 7.19 2.95 -5.21
C ALA A 16 6.04 3.77 -4.59
N GLU A 17 4.82 3.38 -4.94
CA GLU A 17 3.61 3.94 -4.36
C GLU A 17 3.39 3.35 -2.96
N LEU A 18 3.31 4.21 -1.95
CA LEU A 18 3.18 3.81 -0.55
C LEU A 18 1.89 4.38 0.05
N HIS A 19 1.00 3.48 0.49
CA HIS A 19 -0.22 3.80 1.23
C HIS A 19 -0.11 3.27 2.66
N LEU A 20 -0.46 4.11 3.65
CA LEU A 20 -0.46 3.75 5.07
C LEU A 20 -1.90 3.71 5.58
N LEU A 21 -2.33 2.56 6.05
CA LEU A 21 -3.70 2.29 6.52
C LEU A 21 -3.67 1.70 7.93
N ASP A 22 -4.71 1.96 8.72
CA ASP A 22 -4.83 1.44 10.10
C ASP A 22 -5.55 0.09 10.16
N GLY A 23 -4.91 -0.95 9.60
CA GLY A 23 -5.46 -2.32 9.55
C GLY A 23 -4.65 -3.39 10.28
N GLY A 24 -3.55 -3.00 10.93
CA GLY A 24 -2.70 -3.93 11.69
C GLY A 24 -2.11 -5.07 10.85
N HIS A 25 -2.15 -6.30 11.37
CA HIS A 25 -1.66 -7.50 10.67
C HIS A 25 -2.67 -8.04 9.64
N TRP A 26 -3.96 -7.80 9.87
CA TRP A 26 -5.08 -8.33 9.09
C TRP A 26 -5.70 -7.22 8.25
N LEU A 27 -4.85 -6.58 7.44
CA LEU A 27 -5.20 -5.37 6.69
C LEU A 27 -6.36 -5.62 5.71
N LEU A 28 -6.42 -6.80 5.09
CA LEU A 28 -7.47 -7.11 4.13
C LEU A 28 -8.79 -7.46 4.80
N GLU A 29 -8.78 -7.94 6.03
CA GLU A 29 -9.98 -8.24 6.80
C GLU A 29 -10.59 -6.98 7.42
N THR A 30 -9.77 -5.96 7.65
CA THR A 30 -10.17 -4.71 8.32
C THR A 30 -10.42 -3.56 7.36
N ASN A 31 -9.66 -3.45 6.27
CA ASN A 31 -9.70 -2.33 5.33
C ASN A 31 -9.85 -2.81 3.87
N LEU A 32 -10.55 -3.92 3.62
CA LEU A 32 -10.72 -4.48 2.27
C LEU A 32 -11.19 -3.43 1.26
N ASP A 33 -12.25 -2.72 1.62
CA ASP A 33 -12.92 -1.75 0.76
C ASP A 33 -12.03 -0.55 0.41
N GLU A 34 -11.02 -0.27 1.24
CA GLU A 34 -10.04 0.79 1.02
C GLU A 34 -8.83 0.29 0.21
N VAL A 35 -8.37 -0.95 0.44
CA VAL A 35 -7.20 -1.53 -0.24
C VAL A 35 -7.50 -1.91 -1.68
N VAL A 36 -8.66 -2.51 -1.96
CA VAL A 36 -9.03 -2.99 -3.29
C VAL A 36 -8.97 -1.90 -4.37
N PRO A 37 -9.56 -0.71 -4.20
CA PRO A 37 -9.48 0.34 -5.23
C PRO A 37 -8.05 0.82 -5.45
N LEU A 38 -7.21 0.92 -4.41
CA LEU A 38 -5.80 1.33 -4.53
C LEU A 38 -5.00 0.36 -5.41
N ILE A 39 -5.17 -0.96 -5.17
CA ILE A 39 -4.51 -1.99 -5.98
C ILE A 39 -5.01 -1.93 -7.43
N ARG A 40 -6.32 -1.81 -7.64
CA ARG A 40 -6.91 -1.75 -9.00
C ARG A 40 -6.43 -0.53 -9.78
N ASP A 41 -6.36 0.63 -9.14
CA ASP A 41 -5.87 1.86 -9.76
C ASP A 41 -4.38 1.75 -10.13
N PHE A 42 -3.54 1.25 -9.21
CA PHE A 42 -2.12 1.03 -9.48
C PHE A 42 -1.89 0.11 -10.69
N LEU A 43 -2.61 -1.02 -10.74
CA LEU A 43 -2.52 -1.96 -11.86
C LEU A 43 -3.03 -1.34 -13.16
N GLY A 44 -4.14 -0.59 -13.10
CA GLY A 44 -4.71 0.11 -14.25
C GLY A 44 -3.77 1.16 -14.85
N ARG A 45 -2.94 1.82 -14.04
CA ARG A 45 -1.93 2.79 -14.50
C ARG A 45 -0.63 2.17 -15.01
N THR A 46 -0.30 0.97 -14.53
CA THR A 46 1.04 0.37 -14.74
C THR A 46 1.04 -0.73 -15.81
N LEU A 47 -0.10 -1.41 -16.02
CA LEU A 47 -0.21 -2.53 -16.94
C LEU A 47 -0.98 -2.20 -18.23
N CYS A 48 -1.65 -1.05 -18.30
CA CYS A 48 -2.36 -0.57 -19.48
C CYS A 48 -1.56 0.51 -20.22
#